data_AF-A0A2D6N0M2-F1
#
_entry.id   AF-A0A2D6N0M2-F1
#
_cell.length_a   1.000
_cell.length_b   1.000
_cell.length_c   1.000
_cell.angle_alpha   90.00
_cell.angle_beta   90.00
_cell.angle_gamma   90.00
#
_symmetry.space_group_name_H-M   'P 1'
#
loop_
_entity.id
_entity.type
_entity.pdbx_description
1 polymer ?
#
loop_
_entity_poly.entity_id
_entity_poly.type
_entity_poly.pdbx_seq_one_letter_code
_entity_poly.pdbx_strand_id
1 'polypeptide(L)'
;MQRSKEGNSLMRWHALALCVLLSTLVPAQGDANAKEVMLRLQTSFDEIVALGKLAERPMIKVRRAQPVKAAVSVMRFMSKRLRKMQKPAAGPSPEEVLAKVRAFSKNLGDFVKAGGKGIDVGNSACDGANGLKKEFFSKVKDRLYVQVAYDEVKSFLVDGRSQGTYDGMFVETTKYGRDGAKAMLDLFTDIDQSMNVRSLAGEGVAQLGGKDDIEAVKEIHADDLEDPQLRNKSVFVLARIGDKELFNKQIAQIDAQIKTILEKLAEAGKVARARFEEHKKLAENKQPSDEEKKELEAAQKAYREAERAWVNLEFAAGRAYDARARNFLEIRDHKETEVCYSKVLTHWGRIEPYLQNPQGRSQMNLTYYNLACVQSLQGKKKPATDSMDDSFRWGYRNWSWLEQDGDLNNIKGTEAFKALVADVKSGKADTRWKAEAAARAAKKKAAGTKPTKPSGTKPTKPSGTKPTKPSGTKPSGL
;
A
#
# COMPACT_ATOMS: atom_id res chain seq x y z
N MET A 1 -3.41 -49.70 -0.32
CA MET A 1 -2.42 -48.78 0.29
C MET A 1 -1.21 -48.69 -0.63
N GLN A 2 -1.34 -47.99 -1.78
CA GLN A 2 -0.25 -47.60 -2.70
C GLN A 2 -0.90 -47.00 -3.95
N ARG A 3 -1.05 -45.66 -3.99
CA ARG A 3 -1.25 -44.81 -5.19
C ARG A 3 -1.42 -43.36 -4.71
N SER A 4 -0.32 -42.66 -4.42
CA SER A 4 -0.35 -41.19 -4.23
C SER A 4 1.01 -40.48 -4.37
N LYS A 5 2.00 -41.03 -5.08
CA LYS A 5 3.33 -40.39 -5.18
C LYS A 5 3.79 -39.93 -6.58
N GLU A 6 2.97 -40.05 -7.61
CA GLU A 6 3.40 -39.65 -8.98
C GLU A 6 2.77 -38.33 -9.48
N GLY A 7 1.92 -37.67 -8.69
CA GLY A 7 1.26 -36.42 -9.11
C GLY A 7 2.10 -35.14 -8.98
N ASN A 8 3.29 -35.18 -8.36
CA ASN A 8 4.02 -33.96 -7.97
C ASN A 8 5.34 -33.72 -8.74
N SER A 9 5.74 -34.57 -9.69
CA SER A 9 6.97 -34.35 -10.47
C SER A 9 6.75 -33.59 -11.79
N LEU A 10 5.55 -33.63 -12.39
CA LEU A 10 5.29 -32.98 -13.68
C LEU A 10 5.07 -31.45 -13.61
N MET A 11 4.75 -30.90 -12.44
CA MET A 11 4.61 -29.45 -12.25
C MET A 11 5.93 -28.72 -11.96
N ARG A 12 7.02 -29.44 -11.65
CA ARG A 12 8.33 -28.80 -11.37
C ARG A 12 9.16 -28.49 -12.61
N TRP A 13 8.86 -29.10 -13.76
CA TRP A 13 9.62 -28.89 -15.00
C TRP A 13 9.11 -27.74 -15.87
N HIS A 14 7.85 -27.32 -15.72
CA HIS A 14 7.31 -26.17 -16.49
C HIS A 14 7.63 -24.81 -15.86
N ALA A 15 7.97 -24.76 -14.57
CA ALA A 15 8.38 -23.52 -13.89
C ALA A 15 9.87 -23.19 -14.10
N LEU A 16 10.73 -24.20 -14.30
CA LEU A 16 12.18 -23.98 -14.53
C LEU A 16 12.51 -23.59 -15.98
N ALA A 17 11.69 -24.04 -16.96
CA ALA A 17 11.90 -23.71 -18.37
C ALA A 17 11.52 -22.27 -18.75
N LEU A 18 10.79 -21.55 -17.90
CA LEU A 18 10.39 -20.15 -18.13
C LEU A 18 11.31 -19.14 -17.45
N CYS A 19 12.03 -19.53 -16.39
CA CYS A 19 12.97 -18.65 -15.67
C CYS A 19 14.37 -18.59 -16.30
N VAL A 20 14.77 -19.58 -17.10
CA VAL A 20 16.08 -19.61 -17.78
C VAL A 20 16.07 -18.85 -19.13
N LEU A 21 14.88 -18.47 -19.64
CA LEU A 21 14.75 -17.70 -20.89
C LEU A 21 14.60 -16.18 -20.69
N LEU A 22 14.59 -15.70 -19.45
CA LEU A 22 14.40 -14.28 -19.11
C LEU A 22 15.65 -13.60 -18.51
N SER A 23 16.78 -14.30 -18.37
CA SER A 23 18.00 -13.79 -17.69
C SER A 23 19.20 -13.51 -18.60
N THR A 24 19.09 -13.65 -19.93
CA THR A 24 20.14 -13.15 -20.85
C THR A 24 19.76 -11.78 -21.42
N LEU A 25 20.00 -10.74 -20.62
CA LEU A 25 19.99 -9.34 -21.06
C LEU A 25 21.18 -9.09 -22.00
N VAL A 26 20.92 -9.11 -23.30
CA VAL A 26 21.77 -8.47 -24.31
C VAL A 26 21.19 -7.07 -24.55
N PRO A 27 22.01 -6.00 -24.57
CA PRO A 27 21.52 -4.66 -24.88
C PRO A 27 21.02 -4.57 -26.34
N ALA A 28 20.01 -3.71 -26.52
CA ALA A 28 19.16 -3.59 -27.69
C ALA A 28 19.90 -3.39 -29.03
N GLN A 29 19.73 -4.33 -29.96
CA GLN A 29 19.70 -4.07 -31.41
C GLN A 29 18.27 -3.63 -31.82
N GLY A 30 17.79 -2.55 -31.18
CA GLY A 30 16.38 -2.36 -30.78
C GLY A 30 15.29 -2.23 -31.85
N ASP A 31 15.56 -1.77 -33.07
CA ASP A 31 14.45 -1.40 -34.00
C ASP A 31 14.25 -2.33 -35.19
N ALA A 32 15.32 -2.92 -35.73
CA ALA A 32 15.22 -3.76 -36.94
C ALA A 32 14.39 -5.02 -36.67
N ASN A 33 14.60 -5.66 -35.51
CA ASN A 33 13.88 -6.87 -35.12
C ASN A 33 12.41 -6.58 -34.78
N ALA A 34 12.12 -5.39 -34.22
CA ALA A 34 10.75 -4.96 -33.92
C ALA A 34 9.90 -4.84 -35.18
N LYS A 35 10.44 -4.16 -36.21
CA LYS A 35 9.79 -4.01 -37.51
C LYS A 35 9.57 -5.37 -38.20
N GLU A 36 10.53 -6.27 -38.11
CA GLU A 36 10.40 -7.62 -38.67
C GLU A 36 9.33 -8.46 -37.96
N VAL A 37 9.31 -8.45 -36.61
CA VAL A 37 8.26 -9.13 -35.81
C VAL A 37 6.89 -8.56 -36.15
N MET A 38 6.78 -7.24 -36.29
CA MET A 38 5.56 -6.55 -36.69
C MET A 38 5.08 -6.94 -38.08
N LEU A 39 5.97 -6.91 -39.05
CA LEU A 39 5.66 -7.26 -40.44
C LEU A 39 5.16 -8.70 -40.52
N ARG A 40 5.85 -9.65 -39.86
CA ARG A 40 5.41 -11.05 -39.79
C ARG A 40 4.03 -11.21 -39.15
N LEU A 41 3.74 -10.47 -38.08
CA LEU A 41 2.42 -10.48 -37.45
C LEU A 41 1.35 -9.92 -38.40
N GLN A 42 1.61 -8.80 -39.07
CA GLN A 42 0.70 -8.20 -40.05
C GLN A 42 0.42 -9.13 -41.22
N THR A 43 1.45 -9.72 -41.83
CA THR A 43 1.29 -10.68 -42.93
C THR A 43 0.47 -11.88 -42.49
N SER A 44 0.79 -12.50 -41.35
CA SER A 44 0.02 -13.64 -40.86
C SER A 44 -1.41 -13.26 -40.46
N PHE A 45 -1.67 -12.04 -40.00
CA PHE A 45 -3.02 -11.54 -39.76
C PHE A 45 -3.83 -11.46 -41.06
N ASP A 46 -3.27 -10.87 -42.12
CA ASP A 46 -3.94 -10.73 -43.41
C ASP A 46 -4.27 -12.11 -44.00
N GLU A 47 -3.35 -13.07 -43.88
CA GLU A 47 -3.59 -14.47 -44.26
C GLU A 47 -4.76 -15.09 -43.50
N ILE A 48 -4.87 -14.87 -42.18
CA ILE A 48 -5.98 -15.39 -41.38
C ILE A 48 -7.31 -14.74 -41.75
N VAL A 49 -7.32 -13.43 -42.00
CA VAL A 49 -8.54 -12.72 -42.42
C VAL A 49 -9.01 -13.23 -43.79
N ALA A 50 -8.10 -13.51 -44.72
CA ALA A 50 -8.44 -14.06 -46.03
C ALA A 50 -9.10 -15.45 -45.95
N LEU A 51 -8.78 -16.25 -44.93
CA LEU A 51 -9.43 -17.56 -44.70
C LEU A 51 -10.88 -17.43 -44.19
N GLY A 52 -11.25 -16.27 -43.63
CA GLY A 52 -12.59 -15.99 -43.12
C GLY A 52 -13.07 -17.04 -42.10
N LYS A 53 -14.31 -17.52 -42.26
CA LYS A 53 -14.92 -18.53 -41.37
C LYS A 53 -14.11 -19.83 -41.25
N LEU A 54 -13.30 -20.21 -42.25
CA LEU A 54 -12.54 -21.47 -42.23
C LEU A 54 -11.52 -21.52 -41.08
N ALA A 55 -10.95 -20.38 -40.70
CA ALA A 55 -9.95 -20.30 -39.65
C ALA A 55 -10.53 -20.41 -38.21
N GLU A 56 -11.85 -20.37 -38.03
CA GLU A 56 -12.47 -20.33 -36.69
C GLU A 56 -12.16 -21.58 -35.84
N ARG A 57 -12.46 -22.78 -36.34
CA ARG A 57 -12.25 -24.03 -35.58
C ARG A 57 -10.76 -24.26 -35.26
N PRO A 58 -9.83 -24.10 -36.22
CA PRO A 58 -8.39 -24.17 -35.93
C PRO A 58 -7.93 -23.16 -34.88
N MET A 59 -8.42 -21.91 -34.93
CA MET A 59 -8.10 -20.90 -33.92
C MET A 59 -8.55 -21.31 -32.52
N ILE A 60 -9.75 -21.88 -32.37
CA ILE A 60 -10.23 -22.40 -31.09
C ILE A 60 -9.32 -23.53 -30.56
N LYS A 61 -8.86 -24.42 -31.46
CA LYS A 61 -7.97 -25.54 -31.10
C LYS A 61 -6.60 -25.04 -30.63
N VAL A 62 -5.96 -24.15 -31.40
CA VAL A 62 -4.65 -23.58 -31.03
C VAL A 62 -4.74 -22.77 -29.74
N ARG A 63 -5.80 -21.97 -29.58
CA ARG A 63 -6.05 -21.22 -28.34
C ARG A 63 -6.03 -22.09 -27.09
N ARG A 64 -6.61 -23.30 -27.14
CA ARG A 64 -6.63 -24.23 -25.99
C ARG A 64 -5.25 -24.79 -25.64
N ALA A 65 -4.31 -24.74 -26.56
CA ALA A 65 -2.94 -25.25 -26.38
C ALA A 65 -1.93 -24.16 -25.99
N GLN A 66 -2.32 -22.88 -25.99
CA GLN A 66 -1.41 -21.76 -25.70
C GLN A 66 -1.49 -21.36 -24.21
N PRO A 67 -0.34 -21.17 -23.53
CA PRO A 67 -0.32 -20.84 -22.10
C PRO A 67 -0.46 -19.34 -21.80
N VAL A 68 -0.38 -18.45 -22.80
CA VAL A 68 -0.29 -17.00 -22.60
C VAL A 68 -1.67 -16.33 -22.62
N LYS A 69 -2.13 -15.78 -21.48
CA LYS A 69 -3.47 -15.18 -21.31
C LYS A 69 -3.76 -14.04 -22.29
N ALA A 70 -2.78 -13.19 -22.58
CA ALA A 70 -2.89 -12.10 -23.56
C ALA A 70 -3.18 -12.65 -24.98
N ALA A 71 -2.36 -13.60 -25.45
CA ALA A 71 -2.54 -14.24 -26.75
C ALA A 71 -3.88 -14.98 -26.85
N VAL A 72 -4.29 -15.69 -25.79
CA VAL A 72 -5.59 -16.38 -25.72
C VAL A 72 -6.77 -15.43 -25.89
N SER A 73 -6.71 -14.25 -25.26
CA SER A 73 -7.76 -13.23 -25.34
C SER A 73 -7.85 -12.62 -26.74
N VAL A 74 -6.71 -12.31 -27.36
CA VAL A 74 -6.63 -11.83 -28.74
C VAL A 74 -7.16 -12.87 -29.73
N MET A 75 -6.78 -14.14 -29.57
CA MET A 75 -7.29 -15.24 -30.41
C MET A 75 -8.81 -15.43 -30.27
N ARG A 76 -9.36 -15.22 -29.06
CA ARG A 76 -10.81 -15.27 -28.83
C ARG A 76 -11.54 -14.15 -29.57
N PHE A 77 -10.99 -12.93 -29.53
CA PHE A 77 -11.52 -11.79 -30.29
C PHE A 77 -11.55 -12.11 -31.80
N MET A 78 -10.44 -12.60 -32.35
CA MET A 78 -10.33 -12.97 -33.76
C MET A 78 -11.34 -14.06 -34.14
N SER A 79 -11.40 -15.15 -33.38
CA SER A 79 -12.36 -16.24 -33.62
C SER A 79 -13.82 -15.74 -33.67
N LYS A 80 -14.20 -14.82 -32.76
CA LYS A 80 -15.54 -14.21 -32.75
C LYS A 80 -15.82 -13.37 -34.00
N ARG A 81 -14.82 -12.64 -34.50
CA ARG A 81 -14.94 -11.83 -35.72
C ARG A 81 -15.03 -12.71 -36.97
N LEU A 82 -14.18 -13.72 -37.08
CA LEU A 82 -14.17 -14.68 -38.21
C LEU A 82 -15.51 -15.42 -38.34
N ARG A 83 -16.17 -15.77 -37.22
CA ARG A 83 -17.51 -16.38 -37.23
C ARG A 83 -18.57 -15.55 -37.96
N LYS A 84 -18.40 -14.23 -38.02
CA LYS A 84 -19.35 -13.31 -38.68
C LYS A 84 -19.06 -13.13 -40.17
N MET A 85 -17.88 -13.53 -40.64
CA MET A 85 -17.52 -13.39 -42.06
C MET A 85 -18.24 -14.42 -42.93
N GLN A 86 -18.22 -14.28 -44.25
CA GLN A 86 -18.69 -15.36 -45.12
C GLN A 86 -17.60 -16.43 -45.26
N LYS A 87 -18.02 -17.66 -45.63
CA LYS A 87 -17.07 -18.71 -45.99
C LYS A 87 -16.55 -18.40 -47.41
N PRO A 88 -15.24 -18.50 -47.69
CA PRO A 88 -14.72 -18.35 -49.04
C PRO A 88 -15.31 -19.40 -49.99
N ALA A 89 -15.51 -19.05 -51.27
CA ALA A 89 -16.12 -19.91 -52.28
C ALA A 89 -15.25 -21.13 -52.64
N ALA A 90 -13.92 -20.94 -52.68
CA ALA A 90 -12.92 -22.00 -52.75
C ALA A 90 -11.97 -21.82 -51.57
N GLY A 91 -11.76 -22.89 -50.79
CA GLY A 91 -11.00 -22.84 -49.55
C GLY A 91 -9.81 -23.79 -49.59
N PRO A 92 -8.67 -23.41 -49.00
CA PRO A 92 -7.55 -24.33 -48.79
C PRO A 92 -7.96 -25.51 -47.90
N SER A 93 -7.15 -26.56 -47.93
CA SER A 93 -7.34 -27.76 -47.11
C SER A 93 -7.35 -27.43 -45.60
N PRO A 94 -8.02 -28.24 -44.75
CA PRO A 94 -7.98 -28.07 -43.30
C PRO A 94 -6.56 -27.98 -42.71
N GLU A 95 -5.61 -28.71 -43.28
CA GLU A 95 -4.20 -28.74 -42.89
C GLU A 95 -3.51 -27.41 -43.16
N GLU A 96 -3.70 -26.83 -44.34
CA GLU A 96 -3.17 -25.51 -44.70
C GLU A 96 -3.75 -24.40 -43.82
N VAL A 97 -5.06 -24.43 -43.56
CA VAL A 97 -5.71 -23.48 -42.63
C VAL A 97 -5.08 -23.58 -41.24
N LEU A 98 -4.87 -24.80 -40.73
CA LEU A 98 -4.28 -25.02 -39.42
C LEU A 98 -2.81 -24.55 -39.37
N ALA A 99 -2.04 -24.76 -40.44
CA ALA A 99 -0.65 -24.29 -40.54
C ALA A 99 -0.56 -22.76 -40.44
N LYS A 100 -1.39 -22.03 -41.21
CA LYS A 100 -1.47 -20.56 -41.16
C LYS A 100 -1.88 -20.05 -39.77
N VAL A 101 -2.85 -20.71 -39.13
CA VAL A 101 -3.29 -20.37 -37.76
C VAL A 101 -2.17 -20.58 -36.73
N ARG A 102 -1.37 -21.66 -36.86
CA ARG A 102 -0.21 -21.88 -35.99
C ARG A 102 0.88 -20.83 -36.21
N ALA A 103 1.15 -20.46 -37.46
CA ALA A 103 2.10 -19.41 -37.79
C ALA A 103 1.68 -18.06 -37.20
N PHE A 104 0.41 -17.66 -37.37
CA PHE A 104 -0.15 -16.47 -36.74
C PHE A 104 -0.03 -16.51 -35.21
N SER A 105 -0.40 -17.63 -34.58
CA SER A 105 -0.28 -17.78 -33.12
C SER A 105 1.17 -17.67 -32.64
N LYS A 106 2.13 -18.21 -33.40
CA LYS A 106 3.55 -18.10 -33.10
C LYS A 106 4.01 -16.65 -33.22
N ASN A 107 3.69 -15.97 -34.32
CA ASN A 107 4.06 -14.57 -34.55
C ASN A 107 3.44 -13.64 -33.49
N LEU A 108 2.20 -13.90 -33.06
CA LEU A 108 1.57 -13.18 -31.97
C LEU A 108 2.31 -13.39 -30.64
N GLY A 109 2.75 -14.63 -30.37
CA GLY A 109 3.59 -14.93 -29.21
C GLY A 109 4.94 -14.23 -29.25
N ASP A 110 5.60 -14.21 -30.41
CA ASP A 110 6.87 -13.52 -30.63
C ASP A 110 6.71 -12.00 -30.46
N PHE A 111 5.61 -11.43 -30.98
CA PHE A 111 5.23 -10.04 -30.75
C PHE A 111 5.03 -9.71 -29.26
N VAL A 112 4.28 -10.54 -28.53
CA VAL A 112 4.04 -10.31 -27.10
C VAL A 112 5.37 -10.33 -26.32
N LYS A 113 6.25 -11.27 -26.65
CA LYS A 113 7.60 -11.34 -26.05
C LYS A 113 8.46 -10.12 -26.39
N ALA A 114 8.35 -9.60 -27.62
CA ALA A 114 9.09 -8.41 -28.03
C ALA A 114 8.61 -7.16 -27.28
N GLY A 115 7.29 -6.97 -27.16
CA GLY A 115 6.73 -5.85 -26.40
C GLY A 115 7.04 -5.92 -24.91
N GLY A 116 7.12 -7.12 -24.31
CA GLY A 116 7.60 -7.32 -22.94
C GLY A 116 9.05 -6.86 -22.70
N LYS A 117 9.83 -6.64 -23.77
CA LYS A 117 11.19 -6.08 -23.70
C LYS A 117 11.21 -4.54 -23.86
N GLY A 118 10.06 -3.87 -23.77
CA GLY A 118 9.95 -2.41 -23.83
C GLY A 118 9.99 -1.83 -25.25
N ILE A 119 9.77 -2.65 -26.27
CA ILE A 119 9.70 -2.20 -27.66
C ILE A 119 8.29 -1.62 -27.91
N ASP A 120 8.19 -0.35 -28.33
CA ASP A 120 6.92 0.28 -28.72
C ASP A 120 6.44 -0.27 -30.07
N VAL A 121 5.86 -1.47 -30.00
CA VAL A 121 5.22 -2.15 -31.13
C VAL A 121 3.77 -1.71 -31.32
N GLY A 122 3.20 -0.93 -30.39
CA GLY A 122 1.77 -0.62 -30.35
C GLY A 122 1.36 0.49 -31.31
N ASN A 123 2.12 1.59 -31.32
CA ASN A 123 1.81 2.75 -32.15
C ASN A 123 2.10 2.48 -33.63
N SER A 124 3.28 1.93 -33.93
CA SER A 124 3.68 1.59 -35.31
C SER A 124 2.80 0.51 -35.97
N ALA A 125 2.11 -0.32 -35.18
CA ALA A 125 1.17 -1.32 -35.71
C ALA A 125 -0.14 -0.72 -36.22
N CYS A 126 -0.57 0.39 -35.62
CA CYS A 126 -1.83 1.04 -35.94
C CYS A 126 -1.71 1.99 -37.13
N ASP A 127 -0.51 2.53 -37.36
CA ASP A 127 -0.20 3.41 -38.48
C ASP A 127 -0.31 2.66 -39.81
N GLY A 128 -1.33 3.00 -40.61
CA GLY A 128 -1.62 2.36 -41.90
C GLY A 128 -2.61 1.19 -41.85
N ALA A 129 -3.05 0.75 -40.67
CA ALA A 129 -4.11 -0.25 -40.56
C ALA A 129 -5.51 0.39 -40.70
N ASN A 130 -6.43 -0.28 -41.41
CA ASN A 130 -7.83 0.14 -41.54
C ASN A 130 -8.80 -0.98 -41.11
N GLY A 131 -10.05 -0.59 -40.82
CA GLY A 131 -11.13 -1.53 -40.48
C GLY A 131 -10.76 -2.53 -39.37
N LEU A 132 -10.98 -3.81 -39.65
CA LEU A 132 -10.74 -4.91 -38.71
C LEU A 132 -9.27 -5.03 -38.28
N LYS A 133 -8.32 -4.69 -39.16
CA LYS A 133 -6.89 -4.74 -38.87
C LYS A 133 -6.52 -3.74 -37.78
N LYS A 134 -7.03 -2.50 -37.88
CA LYS A 134 -6.85 -1.46 -36.87
C LYS A 134 -7.45 -1.86 -35.52
N GLU A 135 -8.67 -2.40 -35.53
CA GLU A 135 -9.32 -2.89 -34.31
C GLU A 135 -8.52 -4.03 -33.66
N PHE A 136 -8.03 -4.98 -34.47
CA PHE A 136 -7.19 -6.07 -33.99
C PHE A 136 -5.91 -5.57 -33.34
N PHE A 137 -5.16 -4.70 -34.02
CA PHE A 137 -3.90 -4.18 -33.48
C PHE A 137 -4.10 -3.31 -32.24
N SER A 138 -5.19 -2.55 -32.17
CA SER A 138 -5.58 -1.86 -30.94
C SER A 138 -5.82 -2.86 -29.78
N LYS A 139 -6.50 -3.98 -30.03
CA LYS A 139 -6.70 -5.02 -29.00
C LYS A 139 -5.43 -5.75 -28.61
N VAL A 140 -4.53 -5.96 -29.56
CA VAL A 140 -3.20 -6.51 -29.30
C VAL A 140 -2.39 -5.57 -28.42
N LYS A 141 -2.40 -4.26 -28.73
CA LYS A 141 -1.76 -3.21 -27.93
C LYS A 141 -2.28 -3.20 -26.49
N ASP A 142 -3.61 -3.12 -26.30
CA ASP A 142 -4.22 -3.11 -24.96
C ASP A 142 -3.78 -4.34 -24.14
N ARG A 143 -3.78 -5.53 -24.75
CA ARG A 143 -3.40 -6.78 -24.06
C ARG A 143 -1.91 -6.91 -23.80
N LEU A 144 -1.08 -6.28 -24.63
CA LEU A 144 0.35 -6.20 -24.38
C LEU A 144 0.62 -5.37 -23.13
N TYR A 145 -0.02 -4.21 -22.99
CA TYR A 145 0.18 -3.37 -21.81
C TYR A 145 -0.30 -4.03 -20.52
N VAL A 146 -1.42 -4.76 -20.56
CA VAL A 146 -1.86 -5.61 -19.44
C VAL A 146 -0.81 -6.65 -19.08
N GLN A 147 -0.15 -7.26 -20.07
CA GLN A 147 0.92 -8.23 -19.81
C GLN A 147 2.16 -7.57 -19.21
N VAL A 148 2.56 -6.39 -19.70
CA VAL A 148 3.68 -5.60 -19.13
C VAL A 148 3.39 -5.23 -17.69
N ALA A 149 2.20 -4.70 -17.41
CA ALA A 149 1.76 -4.39 -16.05
C ALA A 149 1.74 -5.63 -15.16
N TYR A 150 1.34 -6.80 -15.68
CA TYR A 150 1.31 -8.05 -14.93
C TYR A 150 2.72 -8.52 -14.57
N ASP A 151 3.63 -8.52 -15.55
CA ASP A 151 5.02 -8.96 -15.34
C ASP A 151 5.73 -8.02 -14.37
N GLU A 152 5.48 -6.71 -14.46
CA GLU A 152 6.00 -5.73 -13.51
C GLU A 152 5.43 -5.95 -12.10
N VAL A 153 4.10 -6.07 -11.93
CA VAL A 153 3.47 -6.38 -10.65
C VAL A 153 4.04 -7.68 -10.04
N LYS A 154 4.18 -8.72 -10.86
CA LYS A 154 4.69 -10.02 -10.43
C LYS A 154 6.15 -9.96 -9.99
N SER A 155 6.95 -9.06 -10.55
CA SER A 155 8.35 -8.87 -10.14
C SER A 155 8.51 -8.44 -8.68
N PHE A 156 7.45 -7.86 -8.09
CA PHE A 156 7.40 -7.45 -6.67
C PHE A 156 6.81 -8.51 -5.74
N LEU A 157 6.43 -9.67 -6.28
CA LEU A 157 5.90 -10.79 -5.50
C LEU A 157 7.01 -11.81 -5.22
N VAL A 158 7.29 -12.05 -3.94
CA VAL A 158 8.16 -13.14 -3.48
C VAL A 158 7.29 -14.20 -2.84
N ASP A 159 7.35 -15.43 -3.34
CA ASP A 159 6.46 -16.54 -2.94
C ASP A 159 4.97 -16.15 -3.00
N GLY A 160 4.62 -15.33 -4.00
CA GLY A 160 3.26 -14.83 -4.22
C GLY A 160 2.81 -13.75 -3.24
N ARG A 161 3.68 -13.21 -2.39
CA ARG A 161 3.38 -12.13 -1.43
C ARG A 161 4.10 -10.83 -1.81
N SER A 162 3.39 -9.72 -1.66
CA SER A 162 3.99 -8.38 -1.81
C SER A 162 4.94 -8.09 -0.64
N GLN A 163 6.09 -7.50 -0.96
CA GLN A 163 7.08 -7.05 0.02
C GLN A 163 6.85 -5.59 0.48
N GLY A 164 5.81 -4.93 -0.02
CA GLY A 164 5.50 -3.52 0.25
C GLY A 164 5.22 -2.73 -1.02
N THR A 165 4.85 -1.46 -0.87
CA THR A 165 4.60 -0.53 -1.98
C THR A 165 5.25 0.82 -1.72
N TYR A 166 5.78 1.44 -2.78
CA TYR A 166 6.39 2.77 -2.74
C TYR A 166 6.01 3.55 -4.00
N ASP A 167 6.11 4.88 -3.96
CA ASP A 167 5.80 5.71 -5.12
C ASP A 167 6.88 5.57 -6.20
N GLY A 168 6.46 5.48 -7.46
CA GLY A 168 7.37 5.22 -8.59
C GLY A 168 7.77 3.75 -8.73
N MET A 169 7.02 2.83 -8.11
CA MET A 169 7.25 1.39 -8.19
C MET A 169 7.06 0.83 -9.60
N PHE A 170 6.16 1.41 -10.41
CA PHE A 170 5.78 0.88 -11.72
C PHE A 170 6.46 1.61 -12.87
N VAL A 171 7.80 1.66 -12.86
CA VAL A 171 8.62 2.40 -13.83
C VAL A 171 8.34 1.96 -15.28
N GLU A 172 8.19 0.66 -15.52
CA GLU A 172 7.95 0.15 -16.87
C GLU A 172 6.56 0.54 -17.35
N THR A 173 5.53 0.37 -16.53
CA THR A 173 4.15 0.73 -16.90
C THR A 173 3.97 2.25 -17.04
N THR A 174 4.70 3.05 -16.24
CA THR A 174 4.66 4.53 -16.29
C THR A 174 5.05 5.08 -17.67
N LYS A 175 5.96 4.40 -18.40
CA LYS A 175 6.40 4.81 -19.75
C LYS A 175 5.26 4.89 -20.76
N TYR A 176 4.16 4.17 -20.52
CA TYR A 176 2.99 4.13 -21.39
C TYR A 176 1.88 5.13 -20.99
N GLY A 177 2.12 5.96 -19.97
CA GLY A 177 1.17 7.00 -19.53
C GLY A 177 -0.22 6.44 -19.25
N ARG A 178 -1.24 7.02 -19.91
CA ARG A 178 -2.65 6.63 -19.70
C ARG A 178 -2.94 5.18 -20.07
N ASP A 179 -2.28 4.65 -21.10
CA ASP A 179 -2.44 3.26 -21.52
C ASP A 179 -1.89 2.29 -20.44
N GLY A 180 -0.81 2.67 -19.75
CA GLY A 180 -0.29 1.93 -18.61
C GLY A 180 -1.23 1.93 -17.40
N ALA A 181 -1.82 3.09 -17.09
CA ALA A 181 -2.83 3.19 -16.04
C ALA A 181 -4.05 2.31 -16.30
N LYS A 182 -4.53 2.29 -17.56
CA LYS A 182 -5.63 1.43 -17.98
C LYS A 182 -5.26 -0.06 -17.88
N ALA A 183 -4.03 -0.43 -18.21
CA ALA A 183 -3.54 -1.80 -18.04
C ALA A 183 -3.55 -2.26 -16.56
N MET A 184 -3.17 -1.37 -15.63
CA MET A 184 -3.28 -1.64 -14.19
C MET A 184 -4.74 -1.79 -13.75
N LEU A 185 -5.65 -0.96 -14.28
CA LEU A 185 -7.08 -1.08 -13.98
C LEU A 185 -7.68 -2.40 -14.50
N ASP A 186 -7.31 -2.79 -15.72
CA ASP A 186 -7.70 -4.08 -16.32
C ASP A 186 -7.22 -5.24 -15.44
N LEU A 187 -6.02 -5.19 -14.85
CA LEU A 187 -5.55 -6.20 -13.91
C LEU A 187 -6.27 -6.15 -12.56
N PHE A 188 -6.57 -4.95 -12.06
CA PHE A 188 -7.25 -4.78 -10.79
C PHE A 188 -8.68 -5.35 -10.83
N THR A 189 -9.35 -5.21 -11.98
CA THR A 189 -10.71 -5.72 -12.24
C THR A 189 -10.77 -7.20 -12.70
N ASP A 190 -9.62 -7.83 -13.00
CA ASP A 190 -9.57 -9.19 -13.53
C ASP A 190 -9.70 -10.24 -12.41
N ILE A 191 -10.94 -10.73 -12.21
CA ILE A 191 -11.30 -11.72 -11.19
C ILE A 191 -10.52 -13.04 -11.27
N ASP A 192 -9.94 -13.36 -12.43
CA ASP A 192 -9.14 -14.57 -12.60
C ASP A 192 -7.70 -14.39 -12.03
N GLN A 193 -7.31 -13.17 -11.64
CA GLN A 193 -6.01 -12.91 -11.04
C GLN A 193 -6.04 -13.15 -9.53
N SER A 194 -4.89 -13.55 -8.98
CA SER A 194 -4.74 -13.67 -7.52
C SER A 194 -4.95 -12.32 -6.84
N MET A 195 -5.50 -12.35 -5.62
CA MET A 195 -5.72 -11.16 -4.79
C MET A 195 -4.47 -10.26 -4.67
N ASN A 196 -3.27 -10.84 -4.54
CA ASN A 196 -2.03 -10.06 -4.40
C ASN A 196 -1.65 -9.32 -5.69
N VAL A 197 -1.86 -9.95 -6.85
CA VAL A 197 -1.68 -9.28 -8.16
C VAL A 197 -2.69 -8.14 -8.30
N ARG A 198 -3.96 -8.40 -7.98
CA ARG A 198 -5.02 -7.38 -8.06
C ARG A 198 -4.78 -6.22 -7.11
N SER A 199 -4.35 -6.48 -5.88
CA SER A 199 -4.04 -5.47 -4.87
C SER A 199 -2.88 -4.56 -5.30
N LEU A 200 -1.79 -5.14 -5.83
CA LEU A 200 -0.68 -4.37 -6.40
C LEU A 200 -1.06 -3.63 -7.67
N ALA A 201 -1.91 -4.20 -8.52
CA ALA A 201 -2.44 -3.49 -9.67
C ALA A 201 -3.29 -2.28 -9.24
N GLY A 202 -4.07 -2.41 -8.15
CA GLY A 202 -4.77 -1.28 -7.52
C GLY A 202 -3.81 -0.18 -7.06
N GLU A 203 -2.65 -0.53 -6.49
CA GLU A 203 -1.59 0.46 -6.21
C GLU A 203 -1.08 1.13 -7.50
N GLY A 204 -0.93 0.38 -8.60
CA GLY A 204 -0.61 0.93 -9.91
C GLY A 204 -1.65 1.92 -10.42
N VAL A 205 -2.94 1.61 -10.26
CA VAL A 205 -4.04 2.55 -10.57
C VAL A 205 -3.95 3.79 -9.67
N ALA A 206 -3.61 3.64 -8.40
CA ALA A 206 -3.49 4.78 -7.50
C ALA A 206 -2.31 5.72 -7.85
N GLN A 207 -1.26 5.21 -8.48
CA GLN A 207 -0.09 5.98 -8.91
C GLN A 207 -0.24 6.58 -10.30
N LEU A 208 -0.86 5.85 -11.23
CA LEU A 208 -0.89 6.19 -12.66
C LEU A 208 -2.28 6.63 -13.16
N GLY A 209 -3.33 6.24 -12.44
CA GLY A 209 -4.72 6.48 -12.78
C GLY A 209 -5.13 7.94 -12.64
N GLY A 210 -6.34 8.22 -13.11
CA GLY A 210 -6.94 9.55 -13.06
C GLY A 210 -8.44 9.51 -12.87
N LYS A 211 -9.08 10.67 -13.04
CA LYS A 211 -10.54 10.82 -12.82
C LYS A 211 -11.38 9.87 -13.70
N ASP A 212 -10.89 9.54 -14.89
CA ASP A 212 -11.57 8.63 -15.81
C ASP A 212 -11.66 7.18 -15.29
N ASP A 213 -10.86 6.81 -14.27
CA ASP A 213 -10.87 5.47 -13.66
C ASP A 213 -11.84 5.34 -12.48
N ILE A 214 -12.40 6.45 -11.98
CA ILE A 214 -13.18 6.50 -10.73
C ILE A 214 -14.35 5.51 -10.75
N GLU A 215 -15.15 5.51 -11.82
CA GLU A 215 -16.35 4.67 -11.88
C GLU A 215 -16.02 3.18 -11.89
N ALA A 216 -14.98 2.76 -12.62
CA ALA A 216 -14.52 1.38 -12.63
C ALA A 216 -14.00 0.92 -11.26
N VAL A 217 -13.32 1.81 -10.52
CA VAL A 217 -12.86 1.50 -9.16
C VAL A 217 -14.03 1.48 -8.16
N LYS A 218 -15.07 2.29 -8.36
CA LYS A 218 -16.32 2.23 -7.57
C LYS A 218 -17.06 0.92 -7.80
N GLU A 219 -17.08 0.38 -9.01
CA GLU A 219 -17.67 -0.94 -9.30
C GLU A 219 -17.01 -2.04 -8.46
N ILE A 220 -15.68 -2.04 -8.32
CA ILE A 220 -14.96 -2.98 -7.44
C ILE A 220 -15.41 -2.82 -5.98
N HIS A 221 -15.56 -1.58 -5.49
CA HIS A 221 -16.01 -1.35 -4.11
C HIS A 221 -17.45 -1.83 -3.87
N ALA A 222 -18.33 -1.61 -4.85
CA ALA A 222 -19.76 -1.89 -4.75
C ALA A 222 -20.11 -3.38 -4.95
N ASP A 223 -19.21 -4.19 -5.50
CA ASP A 223 -19.43 -5.61 -5.70
C ASP A 223 -19.36 -6.39 -4.38
N ASP A 224 -20.51 -6.81 -3.86
CA ASP A 224 -20.60 -7.59 -2.62
C ASP A 224 -19.98 -9.00 -2.70
N LEU A 225 -19.74 -9.50 -3.91
CA LEU A 225 -19.03 -10.77 -4.14
C LEU A 225 -17.51 -10.59 -4.17
N GLU A 226 -17.03 -9.34 -4.19
CA GLU A 226 -15.61 -9.03 -4.19
C GLU A 226 -14.97 -9.25 -2.81
N ASP A 227 -13.69 -9.61 -2.83
CA ASP A 227 -12.91 -9.80 -1.62
C ASP A 227 -12.89 -8.51 -0.77
N PRO A 228 -13.19 -8.59 0.54
CA PRO A 228 -13.19 -7.42 1.42
C PRO A 228 -11.88 -6.62 1.42
N GLN A 229 -10.73 -7.27 1.22
CA GLN A 229 -9.44 -6.58 1.13
C GLN A 229 -9.33 -5.75 -0.15
N LEU A 230 -9.85 -6.25 -1.27
CA LEU A 230 -9.86 -5.51 -2.55
C LEU A 230 -10.89 -4.37 -2.51
N ARG A 231 -12.05 -4.59 -1.90
CA ARG A 231 -13.02 -3.52 -1.62
C ARG A 231 -12.48 -2.43 -0.71
N ASN A 232 -11.65 -2.79 0.27
CA ASN A 232 -10.97 -1.81 1.11
C ASN A 232 -9.83 -1.12 0.35
N LYS A 233 -9.07 -1.84 -0.50
CA LYS A 233 -8.03 -1.24 -1.35
C LYS A 233 -8.63 -0.20 -2.30
N SER A 234 -9.80 -0.47 -2.91
CA SER A 234 -10.45 0.47 -3.83
C SER A 234 -10.79 1.81 -3.17
N VAL A 235 -11.10 1.85 -1.87
CA VAL A 235 -11.28 3.11 -1.11
C VAL A 235 -10.02 3.99 -1.18
N PHE A 236 -8.83 3.40 -0.99
CA PHE A 236 -7.57 4.13 -1.04
C PHE A 236 -7.17 4.50 -2.46
N VAL A 237 -7.44 3.63 -3.43
CA VAL A 237 -7.23 3.93 -4.86
C VAL A 237 -8.05 5.15 -5.26
N LEU A 238 -9.35 5.16 -4.95
CA LEU A 238 -10.26 6.29 -5.21
C LEU A 238 -9.73 7.59 -4.59
N ALA A 239 -9.34 7.54 -3.31
CA ALA A 239 -8.83 8.70 -2.61
C ALA A 239 -7.57 9.29 -3.26
N ARG A 240 -6.68 8.43 -3.80
CA ARG A 240 -5.44 8.84 -4.48
C ARG A 240 -5.68 9.39 -5.88
N ILE A 241 -6.67 8.88 -6.62
CA ILE A 241 -7.05 9.41 -7.94
C ILE A 241 -8.03 10.60 -7.87
N GLY A 242 -8.41 11.01 -6.66
CA GLY A 242 -9.09 12.29 -6.39
C GLY A 242 -10.51 12.19 -5.82
N ASP A 243 -11.09 10.99 -5.72
CA ASP A 243 -12.39 10.76 -5.08
C ASP A 243 -12.23 10.32 -3.62
N LYS A 244 -12.37 11.28 -2.70
CA LYS A 244 -12.16 11.06 -1.26
C LYS A 244 -13.44 10.71 -0.50
N GLU A 245 -14.58 10.52 -1.15
CA GLU A 245 -15.87 10.38 -0.45
C GLU A 245 -15.87 9.18 0.53
N LEU A 246 -15.55 7.99 0.03
CA LEU A 246 -15.52 6.76 0.83
C LEU A 246 -14.43 6.81 1.91
N PHE A 247 -13.26 7.35 1.57
CA PHE A 247 -12.17 7.53 2.52
C PHE A 247 -12.57 8.47 3.67
N ASN A 248 -13.19 9.62 3.35
CA ASN A 248 -13.65 10.57 4.36
C ASN A 248 -14.72 9.95 5.27
N LYS A 249 -15.62 9.14 4.71
CA LYS A 249 -16.61 8.38 5.51
C LYS A 249 -15.93 7.41 6.48
N GLN A 250 -14.90 6.69 6.02
CA GLN A 250 -14.12 5.78 6.86
C GLN A 250 -13.35 6.52 7.96
N ILE A 251 -12.71 7.65 7.64
CA ILE A 251 -12.05 8.51 8.63
C ILE A 251 -13.05 9.06 9.65
N ALA A 252 -14.23 9.50 9.22
CA ALA A 252 -15.26 10.01 10.13
C ALA A 252 -15.73 8.95 11.13
N GLN A 253 -15.84 7.69 10.71
CA GLN A 253 -16.15 6.57 11.61
C GLN A 253 -15.05 6.36 12.66
N ILE A 254 -13.78 6.39 12.24
CA ILE A 254 -12.63 6.28 13.15
C ILE A 254 -12.60 7.46 14.12
N ASP A 255 -12.84 8.68 13.65
CA ASP A 255 -12.87 9.88 14.49
C ASP A 255 -14.00 9.83 15.53
N ALA A 256 -15.17 9.28 15.17
CA ALA A 256 -16.27 9.05 16.11
C ALA A 256 -15.91 8.01 17.20
N GLN A 257 -15.19 6.94 16.82
CA GLN A 257 -14.67 5.95 17.77
C GLN A 257 -13.64 6.57 18.71
N ILE A 258 -12.67 7.33 18.18
CA ILE A 258 -11.67 8.05 18.97
C ILE A 258 -12.37 8.97 19.97
N LYS A 259 -13.34 9.78 19.52
CA LYS A 259 -14.11 10.66 20.40
C LYS A 259 -14.74 9.90 21.57
N THR A 260 -15.43 8.80 21.27
CA THR A 260 -16.08 7.95 22.29
C THR A 260 -15.06 7.39 23.29
N ILE A 261 -13.89 6.95 22.83
CA ILE A 261 -12.81 6.44 23.70
C ILE A 261 -12.28 7.57 24.58
N LEU A 262 -12.06 8.77 24.03
CA LEU A 262 -11.53 9.91 24.77
C LEU A 262 -12.49 10.40 25.87
N GLU A 263 -13.80 10.37 25.63
CA GLU A 263 -14.81 10.68 26.65
C GLU A 263 -14.75 9.69 27.82
N LYS A 264 -14.72 8.39 27.53
CA LYS A 264 -14.56 7.33 28.55
C LYS A 264 -13.22 7.46 29.28
N LEU A 265 -12.15 7.75 28.55
CA LEU A 265 -10.81 7.94 29.10
C LEU A 265 -10.77 9.11 30.09
N ALA A 266 -11.42 10.23 29.75
CA ALA A 266 -11.50 11.38 30.63
C ALA A 266 -12.19 11.02 31.95
N GLU A 267 -13.30 10.27 31.89
CA GLU A 267 -14.03 9.84 33.09
C GLU A 267 -13.24 8.82 33.92
N ALA A 268 -12.70 7.77 33.29
CA ALA A 268 -11.84 6.80 33.97
C ALA A 268 -10.64 7.47 34.64
N GLY A 269 -10.05 8.49 34.00
CA GLY A 269 -8.96 9.27 34.56
C GLY A 269 -9.36 10.09 35.80
N LYS A 270 -10.61 10.60 35.88
CA LYS A 270 -11.11 11.25 37.10
C LYS A 270 -11.25 10.24 38.23
N VAL A 271 -11.84 9.07 37.95
CA VAL A 271 -12.03 8.00 38.94
C VAL A 271 -10.68 7.50 39.47
N ALA A 272 -9.73 7.22 38.58
CA ALA A 272 -8.38 6.78 38.96
C ALA A 272 -7.66 7.80 39.85
N ARG A 273 -7.75 9.11 39.52
CA ARG A 273 -7.20 10.18 40.36
C ARG A 273 -7.87 10.27 41.73
N ALA A 274 -9.19 10.16 41.80
CA ALA A 274 -9.91 10.19 43.08
C ALA A 274 -9.49 9.03 43.99
N ARG A 275 -9.39 7.81 43.45
CA ARG A 275 -8.93 6.62 44.19
C ARG A 275 -7.47 6.71 44.60
N PHE A 276 -6.61 7.32 43.77
CA PHE A 276 -5.22 7.58 44.13
C PHE A 276 -5.11 8.50 45.36
N GLU A 277 -5.85 9.61 45.37
CA GLU A 277 -5.82 10.56 46.48
C GLU A 277 -6.39 9.95 47.78
N GLU A 278 -7.43 9.13 47.68
CA GLU A 278 -7.97 8.35 48.81
C GLU A 278 -6.91 7.40 49.40
N HIS A 279 -6.30 6.56 48.56
CA HIS A 279 -5.21 5.67 48.97
C HIS A 279 -4.04 6.44 49.58
N LYS A 280 -3.64 7.56 48.95
CA LYS A 280 -2.53 8.39 49.42
C LYS A 280 -2.79 8.96 50.81
N LYS A 281 -3.99 9.49 51.08
CA LYS A 281 -4.36 10.02 52.40
C LYS A 281 -4.28 8.96 53.50
N LEU A 282 -4.80 7.76 53.22
CA LEU A 282 -4.71 6.64 54.18
C LEU A 282 -3.25 6.20 54.42
N ALA A 283 -2.42 6.23 53.39
CA ALA A 283 -1.01 5.86 53.48
C ALA A 283 -0.13 6.88 54.23
N GLU A 284 -0.61 8.10 54.50
CA GLU A 284 0.13 9.12 55.25
C GLU A 284 0.15 8.85 56.77
N ASN A 285 -0.77 8.02 57.29
CA ASN A 285 -0.76 7.61 58.69
C ASN A 285 0.40 6.64 58.97
N LYS A 286 1.36 7.05 59.82
CA LYS A 286 2.56 6.25 60.16
C LYS A 286 2.29 5.12 61.15
N GLN A 287 1.17 5.16 61.86
CA GLN A 287 0.79 4.16 62.86
C GLN A 287 -0.70 3.79 62.67
N PRO A 288 -1.06 3.13 61.55
CA PRO A 288 -2.45 2.79 61.27
C PRO A 288 -2.94 1.69 62.23
N SER A 289 -4.18 1.83 62.70
CA SER A 289 -4.92 0.76 63.38
C SER A 289 -5.13 -0.45 62.45
N ASP A 290 -5.57 -1.57 62.98
CA ASP A 290 -5.86 -2.75 62.15
C ASP A 290 -7.05 -2.52 61.21
N GLU A 291 -8.02 -1.69 61.60
CA GLU A 291 -9.09 -1.21 60.73
C GLU A 291 -8.54 -0.32 59.61
N GLU A 292 -7.69 0.67 59.93
CA GLU A 292 -7.08 1.56 58.92
C GLU A 292 -6.19 0.80 57.93
N LYS A 293 -5.52 -0.28 58.36
CA LYS A 293 -4.79 -1.17 57.44
C LYS A 293 -5.73 -1.85 56.44
N LYS A 294 -6.88 -2.38 56.90
CA LYS A 294 -7.89 -2.99 56.00
C LYS A 294 -8.46 -1.97 55.02
N GLU A 295 -8.72 -0.75 55.48
CA GLU A 295 -9.17 0.35 54.62
C GLU A 295 -8.11 0.73 53.59
N LEU A 296 -6.83 0.82 53.99
CA LEU A 296 -5.73 1.09 53.07
C LEU A 296 -5.59 0.01 51.99
N GLU A 297 -5.69 -1.27 52.36
CA GLU A 297 -5.66 -2.39 51.41
C GLU A 297 -6.84 -2.31 50.42
N ALA A 298 -8.05 -2.02 50.91
CA ALA A 298 -9.24 -1.86 50.08
C ALA A 298 -9.10 -0.68 49.11
N ALA A 299 -8.60 0.47 49.60
CA ALA A 299 -8.35 1.66 48.78
C ALA A 299 -7.26 1.39 47.74
N GLN A 300 -6.20 0.66 48.09
CA GLN A 300 -5.15 0.27 47.16
C GLN A 300 -5.71 -0.62 46.03
N LYS A 301 -6.55 -1.60 46.38
CA LYS A 301 -7.22 -2.47 45.40
C LYS A 301 -8.12 -1.65 44.46
N ALA A 302 -8.96 -0.78 45.02
CA ALA A 302 -9.85 0.09 44.24
C ALA A 302 -9.07 1.04 43.31
N TYR A 303 -7.94 1.59 43.77
CA TYR A 303 -7.04 2.38 42.94
C TYR A 303 -6.48 1.55 41.77
N ARG A 304 -5.94 0.35 42.02
CA ARG A 304 -5.39 -0.52 40.96
C ARG A 304 -6.44 -0.90 39.92
N GLU A 305 -7.69 -1.14 40.33
CA GLU A 305 -8.79 -1.44 39.41
C GLU A 305 -9.14 -0.23 38.53
N ALA A 306 -9.26 0.96 39.12
CA ALA A 306 -9.51 2.20 38.39
C ALA A 306 -8.35 2.56 37.45
N GLU A 307 -7.11 2.41 37.91
CA GLU A 307 -5.91 2.62 37.11
C GLU A 307 -5.86 1.66 35.92
N ARG A 308 -6.16 0.36 36.11
CA ARG A 308 -6.23 -0.61 35.01
C ARG A 308 -7.26 -0.23 33.96
N ALA A 309 -8.44 0.23 34.38
CA ALA A 309 -9.48 0.69 33.46
C ALA A 309 -8.99 1.91 32.63
N TRP A 310 -8.33 2.86 33.28
CA TRP A 310 -7.72 4.01 32.61
C TRP A 310 -6.59 3.60 31.64
N VAL A 311 -5.68 2.71 32.06
CA VAL A 311 -4.58 2.19 31.23
C VAL A 311 -5.11 1.51 29.97
N ASN A 312 -6.14 0.68 30.09
CA ASN A 312 -6.78 0.01 28.96
C ASN A 312 -7.35 1.02 27.96
N LEU A 313 -7.92 2.14 28.44
CA LEU A 313 -8.47 3.19 27.59
C LEU A 313 -7.38 4.05 26.92
N GLU A 314 -6.27 4.35 27.60
CA GLU A 314 -5.10 4.99 26.97
C GLU A 314 -4.55 4.11 25.85
N PHE A 315 -4.44 2.80 26.10
CA PHE A 315 -4.00 1.85 25.09
C PHE A 315 -4.95 1.80 23.88
N ALA A 316 -6.27 1.75 24.14
CA ALA A 316 -7.30 1.77 23.10
C ALA A 316 -7.29 3.07 22.28
N ALA A 317 -7.07 4.22 22.91
CA ALA A 317 -6.93 5.50 22.23
C ALA A 317 -5.74 5.49 21.27
N GLY A 318 -4.57 4.99 21.72
CA GLY A 318 -3.41 4.84 20.86
C GLY A 318 -3.67 3.88 19.69
N ARG A 319 -4.35 2.75 19.91
CA ARG A 319 -4.75 1.82 18.84
C ARG A 319 -5.68 2.47 17.80
N ALA A 320 -6.60 3.32 18.23
CA ALA A 320 -7.51 4.01 17.32
C ALA A 320 -6.77 5.07 16.48
N TYR A 321 -5.83 5.81 17.06
CA TYR A 321 -4.95 6.71 16.31
C TYR A 321 -3.99 5.98 15.37
N ASP A 322 -3.49 4.79 15.73
CA ASP A 322 -2.69 3.96 14.82
C ASP A 322 -3.51 3.51 13.61
N ALA A 323 -4.76 3.10 13.81
CA ALA A 323 -5.66 2.76 12.71
C ALA A 323 -5.90 3.97 11.79
N ARG A 324 -6.09 5.18 12.36
CA ARG A 324 -6.18 6.43 11.60
C ARG A 324 -4.89 6.70 10.82
N ALA A 325 -3.71 6.51 11.43
CA ALA A 325 -2.41 6.69 10.80
C ALA A 325 -2.25 5.80 9.56
N ARG A 326 -2.60 4.51 9.68
CA ARG A 326 -2.49 3.54 8.57
C ARG A 326 -3.36 3.93 7.37
N ASN A 327 -4.55 4.50 7.59
CA ASN A 327 -5.40 5.00 6.50
C ASN A 327 -4.77 6.20 5.77
N PHE A 328 -4.22 7.17 6.51
CA PHE A 328 -3.53 8.30 5.89
C PHE A 328 -2.23 7.90 5.18
N LEU A 329 -1.55 6.86 5.69
CA LEU A 329 -0.36 6.31 5.06
C LEU A 329 -0.67 5.70 3.69
N GLU A 330 -1.78 4.96 3.58
CA GLU A 330 -2.23 4.36 2.30
C GLU A 330 -2.48 5.41 1.21
N ILE A 331 -2.92 6.61 1.58
CA ILE A 331 -3.13 7.72 0.63
C ILE A 331 -1.93 8.66 0.53
N ARG A 332 -0.79 8.30 1.13
CA ARG A 332 0.46 9.08 1.17
C ARG A 332 0.33 10.47 1.79
N ASP A 333 -0.64 10.67 2.69
CA ASP A 333 -0.73 11.89 3.49
C ASP A 333 0.21 11.79 4.70
N HIS A 334 1.50 11.97 4.44
CA HIS A 334 2.55 11.85 5.45
C HIS A 334 2.39 12.85 6.60
N LYS A 335 1.81 14.02 6.31
CA LYS A 335 1.58 15.05 7.33
C LYS A 335 0.54 14.59 8.34
N GLU A 336 -0.63 14.14 7.90
CA GLU A 336 -1.65 13.61 8.81
C GLU A 336 -1.22 12.29 9.46
N THR A 337 -0.45 11.46 8.75
CA THR A 337 0.12 10.23 9.31
C THR A 337 1.03 10.53 10.51
N GLU A 338 1.93 11.50 10.39
CA GLU A 338 2.81 11.94 11.50
C GLU A 338 2.01 12.48 12.69
N VAL A 339 0.96 13.27 12.43
CA VAL A 339 0.06 13.75 13.48
C VAL A 339 -0.57 12.59 14.23
N CYS A 340 -1.05 11.57 13.51
CA CYS A 340 -1.65 10.39 14.12
C CYS A 340 -0.64 9.62 14.97
N TYR A 341 0.55 9.30 14.46
CA TYR A 341 1.58 8.61 15.25
C TYR A 341 2.03 9.40 16.48
N SER A 342 2.11 10.73 16.38
CA SER A 342 2.37 11.59 17.53
C SER A 342 1.30 11.45 18.62
N LYS A 343 0.02 11.28 18.21
CA LYS A 343 -1.08 10.99 19.15
C LYS A 343 -0.98 9.59 19.75
N VAL A 344 -0.62 8.58 18.97
CA VAL A 344 -0.35 7.22 19.49
C VAL A 344 0.67 7.28 20.62
N LEU A 345 1.82 7.90 20.37
CA LEU A 345 2.91 8.03 21.34
C LEU A 345 2.53 8.90 22.54
N THR A 346 1.68 9.91 22.36
CA THR A 346 1.14 10.71 23.48
C THR A 346 0.34 9.84 24.46
N HIS A 347 -0.51 8.96 23.95
CA HIS A 347 -1.34 8.07 24.77
C HIS A 347 -0.53 6.93 25.38
N TRP A 348 0.25 6.22 24.56
CA TRP A 348 1.06 5.10 25.03
C TRP A 348 2.22 5.53 25.94
N GLY A 349 2.76 6.74 25.77
CA GLY A 349 3.76 7.30 26.67
C GLY A 349 3.24 7.53 28.10
N ARG A 350 1.94 7.78 28.30
CA ARG A 350 1.34 7.91 29.64
C ARG A 350 1.27 6.59 30.39
N ILE A 351 1.29 5.49 29.66
CA ILE A 351 1.23 4.13 30.19
C ILE A 351 2.52 3.35 29.92
N GLU A 352 3.63 4.05 29.66
CA GLU A 352 4.95 3.48 29.37
C GLU A 352 5.36 2.36 30.35
N PRO A 353 5.14 2.47 31.68
CA PRO A 353 5.46 1.38 32.61
C PRO A 353 4.72 0.07 32.32
N TYR A 354 3.49 0.13 31.79
CA TYR A 354 2.67 -1.03 31.44
C TYR A 354 3.06 -1.67 30.11
N LEU A 355 3.81 -0.93 29.28
CA LEU A 355 4.23 -1.38 27.94
C LEU A 355 5.62 -2.02 27.92
N GLN A 356 6.24 -2.26 29.09
CA GLN A 356 7.57 -2.89 29.16
C GLN A 356 7.57 -4.40 28.86
N ASN A 357 6.39 -5.02 28.80
CA ASN A 357 6.27 -6.40 28.32
C ASN A 357 6.63 -6.50 26.82
N PRO A 358 7.04 -7.68 26.30
CA PRO A 358 7.50 -7.82 24.92
C PRO A 358 6.52 -7.27 23.87
N GLN A 359 5.22 -7.47 24.07
CA GLN A 359 4.19 -7.02 23.14
C GLN A 359 4.05 -5.49 23.12
N GLY A 360 4.04 -4.86 24.30
CA GLY A 360 4.01 -3.39 24.42
C GLY A 360 5.27 -2.75 23.83
N ARG A 361 6.45 -3.34 24.09
CA ARG A 361 7.71 -2.87 23.52
C ARG A 361 7.75 -2.98 22.00
N SER A 362 7.25 -4.08 21.46
CA SER A 362 7.11 -4.26 20.00
C SER A 362 6.22 -3.20 19.38
N GLN A 363 5.13 -2.82 20.04
CA GLN A 363 4.24 -1.79 19.50
C GLN A 363 4.88 -0.41 19.51
N MET A 364 5.50 -0.04 20.64
CA MET A 364 6.21 1.23 20.76
C MET A 364 7.35 1.36 19.74
N ASN A 365 8.15 0.30 19.58
CA ASN A 365 9.28 0.35 18.65
C ASN A 365 8.84 0.47 17.19
N LEU A 366 7.76 -0.23 16.78
CA LEU A 366 7.20 -0.12 15.44
C LEU A 366 6.54 1.25 15.20
N THR A 367 5.87 1.81 16.20
CA THR A 367 5.29 3.15 16.07
C THR A 367 6.36 4.23 15.90
N TYR A 368 7.44 4.19 16.68
CA TYR A 368 8.58 5.09 16.49
C TYR A 368 9.28 4.86 15.15
N TYR A 369 9.41 3.60 14.72
CA TYR A 369 9.97 3.27 13.41
C TYR A 369 9.15 3.89 12.27
N ASN A 370 7.84 3.67 12.26
CA ASN A 370 6.94 4.20 11.25
C ASN A 370 6.90 5.74 11.27
N LEU A 371 6.96 6.34 12.46
CA LEU A 371 7.11 7.79 12.61
C LEU A 371 8.41 8.30 11.97
N ALA A 372 9.53 7.60 12.18
CA ALA A 372 10.80 7.92 11.55
C ALA A 372 10.73 7.83 10.02
N CYS A 373 10.12 6.76 9.46
CA CYS A 373 9.88 6.62 8.03
C CYS A 373 9.08 7.80 7.46
N VAL A 374 7.95 8.12 8.07
CA VAL A 374 7.06 9.21 7.63
C VAL A 374 7.72 10.58 7.76
N GLN A 375 8.52 10.82 8.79
CA GLN A 375 9.30 12.05 8.94
C GLN A 375 10.44 12.13 7.92
N SER A 376 11.08 11.00 7.61
CA SER A 376 12.11 10.92 6.58
C SER A 376 11.53 11.23 5.20
N LEU A 377 10.38 10.65 4.83
CA LEU A 377 9.67 10.95 3.58
C LEU A 377 9.34 12.46 3.42
N GLN A 378 9.11 13.16 4.53
CA GLN A 378 8.90 14.61 4.56
C GLN A 378 10.20 15.44 4.57
N GLY A 379 11.38 14.81 4.51
CA GLY A 379 12.68 15.48 4.58
C GLY A 379 13.05 16.00 5.97
N LYS A 380 12.30 15.62 7.03
CA LYS A 380 12.53 16.05 8.42
C LYS A 380 13.67 15.23 9.05
N LYS A 381 14.90 15.44 8.57
CA LYS A 381 16.06 14.59 8.88
C LYS A 381 16.32 14.40 10.38
N LYS A 382 16.35 15.51 11.14
CA LYS A 382 16.58 15.45 12.59
C LYS A 382 15.42 14.74 13.32
N PRO A 383 14.15 15.16 13.18
CA PRO A 383 13.02 14.44 13.79
C PRO A 383 13.00 12.95 13.47
N ALA A 384 13.24 12.59 12.20
CA ALA A 384 13.27 11.19 11.78
C ALA A 384 14.40 10.40 12.47
N THR A 385 15.59 10.99 12.61
CA THR A 385 16.72 10.37 13.33
C THR A 385 16.43 10.23 14.83
N ASP A 386 15.78 11.23 15.44
CA ASP A 386 15.39 11.19 16.86
C ASP A 386 14.34 10.08 17.10
N SER A 387 13.31 9.99 16.24
CA SER A 387 12.30 8.91 16.29
C SER A 387 12.93 7.54 16.08
N MET A 388 13.95 7.42 15.23
CA MET A 388 14.67 6.16 15.05
C MET A 388 15.47 5.77 16.31
N ASP A 389 16.13 6.71 16.99
CA ASP A 389 16.79 6.45 18.27
C ASP A 389 15.80 5.93 19.32
N ASP A 390 14.61 6.53 19.39
CA ASP A 390 13.53 6.06 20.26
C ASP A 390 13.06 4.65 19.85
N SER A 391 12.92 4.34 18.56
CA SER A 391 12.59 3.00 18.09
C SER A 391 13.63 1.96 18.55
N PHE A 392 14.93 2.29 18.44
CA PHE A 392 15.99 1.44 18.95
C PHE A 392 15.95 1.30 20.47
N ARG A 393 15.66 2.37 21.22
CA ARG A 393 15.49 2.32 22.68
C ARG A 393 14.37 1.38 23.11
N TRP A 394 13.31 1.29 22.31
CA TRP A 394 12.19 0.37 22.50
C TRP A 394 12.43 -1.05 21.94
N GLY A 395 13.61 -1.31 21.36
CA GLY A 395 14.08 -2.65 21.02
C GLY A 395 13.95 -3.04 19.54
N TYR A 396 13.68 -2.10 18.63
CA TYR A 396 13.72 -2.40 17.20
C TYR A 396 15.14 -2.83 16.77
N ARG A 397 15.28 -3.96 16.08
CA ARG A 397 16.59 -4.51 15.66
C ARG A 397 16.56 -5.18 14.29
N ASN A 398 15.56 -4.93 13.46
CA ASN A 398 15.49 -5.51 12.11
C ASN A 398 16.44 -4.76 11.15
N TRP A 399 17.73 -5.10 11.21
CA TRP A 399 18.79 -4.43 10.45
C TRP A 399 18.63 -4.62 8.95
N SER A 400 18.24 -5.81 8.50
CA SER A 400 18.02 -6.10 7.09
C SER A 400 16.95 -5.20 6.49
N TRP A 401 15.83 -4.99 7.21
CA TRP A 401 14.79 -4.08 6.75
C TRP A 401 15.26 -2.63 6.78
N LEU A 402 15.92 -2.19 7.85
CA LEU A 402 16.44 -0.82 8.00
C LEU A 402 17.35 -0.41 6.81
N GLU A 403 18.17 -1.34 6.31
CA GLU A 403 19.09 -1.10 5.21
C GLU A 403 18.35 -0.88 3.87
N GLN A 404 17.33 -1.70 3.60
CA GLN A 404 16.58 -1.67 2.34
C GLN A 404 15.39 -0.70 2.33
N ASP A 405 14.89 -0.25 3.49
CA ASP A 405 13.68 0.58 3.57
C ASP A 405 13.87 1.92 2.85
N GLY A 406 13.15 2.11 1.75
CA GLY A 406 13.22 3.30 0.91
C GLY A 406 12.71 4.56 1.61
N ASP A 407 11.81 4.44 2.59
CA ASP A 407 11.24 5.59 3.30
C ASP A 407 12.30 6.34 4.09
N LEU A 408 13.38 5.65 4.48
CA LEU A 408 14.50 6.21 5.23
C LEU A 408 15.60 6.82 4.35
N ASN A 409 15.45 6.84 3.02
CA ASN A 409 16.50 7.31 2.10
C ASN A 409 16.97 8.74 2.40
N ASN A 410 16.09 9.62 2.90
CA ASN A 410 16.45 11.00 3.25
C ASN A 410 17.36 11.13 4.50
N ILE A 411 17.48 10.07 5.31
CA ILE A 411 18.33 10.06 6.51
C ILE A 411 19.44 9.01 6.49
N LYS A 412 19.27 7.87 5.80
CA LYS A 412 20.24 6.75 5.79
C LYS A 412 21.66 7.17 5.42
N GLY A 413 21.81 8.11 4.48
CA GLY A 413 23.10 8.62 4.03
C GLY A 413 23.76 9.64 4.98
N THR A 414 23.05 10.14 5.99
CA THR A 414 23.56 11.19 6.88
C THR A 414 24.51 10.65 7.94
N GLU A 415 25.54 11.44 8.30
CA GLU A 415 26.49 11.06 9.34
C GLU A 415 25.83 10.83 10.70
N ALA A 416 24.80 11.62 11.03
CA ALA A 416 24.03 11.45 12.27
C ALA A 416 23.34 10.07 12.34
N PHE A 417 22.72 9.62 11.25
CA PHE A 417 22.06 8.32 11.20
C PHE A 417 23.08 7.17 11.24
N LYS A 418 24.17 7.26 10.49
CA LYS A 418 25.25 6.25 10.52
C LYS A 418 25.85 6.12 11.91
N ALA A 419 26.13 7.25 12.58
CA ALA A 419 26.63 7.27 13.94
C ALA A 419 25.63 6.63 14.92
N LEU A 420 24.34 6.96 14.79
CA LEU A 420 23.29 6.34 15.59
C LEU A 420 23.26 4.81 15.43
N VAL A 421 23.25 4.31 14.20
CA VAL A 421 23.23 2.85 13.93
C VAL A 421 24.50 2.18 14.49
N ALA A 422 25.67 2.80 14.32
CA ALA A 422 26.93 2.29 14.86
C ALA A 422 26.93 2.26 16.40
N ASP A 423 26.42 3.30 17.05
CA ASP A 423 26.28 3.38 18.50
C ASP A 423 25.37 2.27 19.05
N VAL A 424 24.26 1.98 18.36
CA VAL A 424 23.33 0.93 18.79
C VAL A 424 23.91 -0.46 18.51
N LYS A 425 24.52 -0.70 17.34
CA LYS A 425 25.16 -1.99 17.02
C LYS A 425 26.33 -2.31 17.95
N SER A 426 27.07 -1.29 18.43
CA SER A 426 28.19 -1.46 19.37
C SER A 426 27.78 -1.52 20.84
N GLY A 427 26.50 -1.32 21.17
CA GLY A 427 26.00 -1.28 22.55
C GLY A 427 26.31 0.03 23.31
N LYS A 428 27.04 0.98 22.71
CA LYS A 428 27.33 2.30 23.32
C LYS A 428 26.06 3.10 23.62
N ALA A 429 25.02 2.93 22.78
CA ALA A 429 23.74 3.59 22.96
C ALA A 429 23.06 3.25 24.32
N ASP A 430 23.24 2.03 24.83
CA ASP A 430 22.63 1.62 26.11
C ASP A 430 23.15 2.46 27.28
N THR A 431 24.45 2.77 27.28
CA THR A 431 25.07 3.64 28.29
C THR A 431 24.53 5.06 28.19
N ARG A 432 24.40 5.59 26.97
CA ARG A 432 23.79 6.91 26.71
C ARG A 432 22.35 6.97 27.23
N TRP A 433 21.51 6.01 26.86
CA TRP A 433 20.10 6.01 27.27
C TRP A 433 19.93 5.84 28.78
N LYS A 434 20.77 5.04 29.45
CA LYS A 434 20.78 4.95 30.93
C LYS A 434 21.12 6.29 31.58
N ALA A 435 22.14 6.99 31.06
CA ALA A 435 22.51 8.31 31.55
C ALA A 435 21.39 9.35 31.33
N GLU A 436 20.76 9.34 30.15
CA GLU A 436 19.62 10.21 29.83
C GLU A 436 18.41 9.92 30.73
N ALA A 437 18.09 8.64 30.97
CA ALA A 437 17.01 8.24 31.87
C ALA A 437 17.28 8.72 33.31
N ALA A 438 18.52 8.56 33.80
CA ALA A 438 18.92 9.07 35.11
C ALA A 438 18.80 10.59 35.20
N ALA A 439 19.24 11.32 34.16
CA ALA A 439 19.11 12.78 34.09
C ALA A 439 17.64 13.25 34.07
N ARG A 440 16.76 12.54 33.33
CA ARG A 440 15.31 12.81 33.32
C ARG A 440 14.70 12.57 34.70
N ALA A 441 15.06 11.47 35.36
CA ALA A 441 14.60 11.17 36.71
C ALA A 441 15.04 12.23 37.73
N ALA A 442 16.30 12.71 37.64
CA ALA A 442 16.82 13.77 38.49
C ALA A 442 16.06 15.10 38.28
N LYS A 443 15.80 15.48 37.02
CA LYS A 443 14.99 16.67 36.70
C LYS A 443 13.56 16.56 37.25
N LYS A 444 12.92 15.40 37.15
CA LYS A 444 11.57 15.18 37.70
C LYS A 444 11.55 15.31 39.22
N LYS A 445 12.56 14.79 39.92
CA LYS A 445 12.71 14.97 41.38
C LYS A 445 12.89 16.45 41.76
N ALA A 446 13.73 17.20 41.03
CA ALA A 446 13.94 18.63 41.28
C ALA A 446 12.70 19.49 40.99
N ALA A 447 11.87 19.10 40.02
CA ALA A 447 10.60 19.78 39.75
C ALA A 447 9.52 19.49 40.82
N GLY A 448 9.57 18.32 41.47
CA GLY A 448 8.62 17.91 42.51
C GLY A 448 8.78 18.62 43.86
N THR A 449 9.86 19.37 44.08
CA THR A 449 10.10 20.16 45.31
C THR A 449 9.61 21.60 45.25
N LYS A 450 8.96 22.02 44.16
CA LYS A 450 8.33 23.35 44.05
C LYS A 450 6.80 23.18 44.07
N PRO A 451 6.03 23.84 44.96
CA PRO A 451 4.57 23.71 44.97
C PRO A 451 4.02 24.19 43.63
N THR A 452 3.57 23.26 42.80
CA THR A 452 2.85 23.61 41.57
C THR A 452 1.45 24.04 41.95
N LYS A 453 1.23 25.35 41.95
CA LYS A 453 -0.09 26.00 41.87
C LYS A 453 -0.92 25.26 40.81
N PRO A 454 -2.19 24.91 41.06
CA PRO A 454 -3.00 24.19 40.09
C PRO A 454 -3.05 24.98 38.79
N SER A 455 -2.55 24.37 37.71
CA SER A 455 -2.61 24.90 36.36
C SER A 455 -4.06 24.86 35.87
N GLY A 456 -4.86 25.78 36.38
CA GLY A 456 -6.18 26.15 35.92
C GLY A 456 -6.19 27.63 35.60
N THR A 457 -5.73 28.00 34.39
CA THR A 457 -6.27 29.10 33.58
C THR A 457 -5.51 29.16 32.26
N LYS A 458 -6.23 28.80 31.20
CA LYS A 458 -5.94 29.15 29.82
C LYS A 458 -5.81 30.68 29.73
N PRO A 459 -4.77 31.26 29.11
CA PRO A 459 -4.80 32.68 28.76
C PRO A 459 -5.94 32.93 27.77
N THR A 460 -6.91 33.73 28.17
CA THR A 460 -7.82 34.40 27.26
C THR A 460 -6.99 35.24 26.29
N LYS A 461 -7.10 34.92 25.01
CA LYS A 461 -6.62 35.78 23.92
C LYS A 461 -7.43 37.08 23.99
N PRO A 462 -6.81 38.28 23.97
CA PRO A 462 -7.57 39.52 23.91
C PRO A 462 -8.38 39.56 22.61
N SER A 463 -9.65 39.92 22.78
CA SER A 463 -10.59 40.27 21.71
C SER A 463 -9.98 41.36 20.83
N GLY A 464 -9.49 40.95 19.66
CA GLY A 464 -9.17 41.88 18.59
C GLY A 464 -10.48 42.35 17.97
N THR A 465 -10.75 43.64 18.11
CA THR A 465 -11.80 44.38 17.42
C THR A 465 -11.73 44.11 15.91
N LYS A 466 -12.85 43.64 15.37
CA LYS A 466 -13.14 43.50 13.94
C LYS A 466 -13.07 44.89 13.27
N PRO A 467 -12.25 45.11 12.23
CA PRO A 467 -12.38 46.30 11.41
C PRO A 467 -13.70 46.25 10.66
N THR A 468 -14.54 47.25 10.88
CA THR A 468 -15.70 47.57 10.06
C THR A 468 -15.27 47.79 8.62
N LYS A 469 -15.85 47.00 7.71
CA LYS A 469 -15.73 47.17 6.27
C LYS A 469 -16.49 48.44 5.87
N PRO A 470 -15.88 49.45 5.22
CA PRO A 470 -16.63 50.57 4.71
C PRO A 470 -17.53 50.11 3.55
N SER A 471 -18.80 50.50 3.66
CA SER A 471 -19.83 50.44 2.64
C SER A 471 -19.37 51.23 1.41
N GLY A 472 -18.90 50.53 0.38
CA GLY A 472 -18.60 51.09 -0.93
C GLY A 472 -19.86 51.19 -1.78
N THR A 473 -20.25 52.42 -2.05
CA THR A 473 -21.33 52.88 -2.91
C THR A 473 -21.15 52.43 -4.35
N LYS A 474 -22.28 52.06 -4.97
CA LYS A 474 -22.46 51.75 -6.39
C LYS A 474 -22.44 53.06 -7.20
N PRO A 475 -21.65 53.19 -8.29
CA PRO A 475 -21.91 54.22 -9.30
C PRO A 475 -22.88 53.68 -10.36
N SER A 476 -23.96 54.42 -10.55
CA SER A 476 -24.88 54.39 -11.68
C SER A 476 -24.26 55.05 -12.93
N GLY A 477 -24.49 54.45 -14.11
CA GLY A 477 -24.42 55.08 -15.45
C GLY A 477 -23.01 55.51 -15.89
N LEU A 478 -22.48 55.15 -17.06
CA LEU A 478 -23.03 55.12 -18.41
C LEU A 478 -22.22 54.15 -19.28
#